data_AF-A0A6P5JPW9-F1
#
_entry.id   AF-A0A6P5JPW9-F1
#
_cell.length_a   1.000
_cell.length_b   1.000
_cell.length_c   1.000
_cell.angle_alpha   90.00
_cell.angle_beta   90.00
_cell.angle_gamma   90.00
#
_symmetry.space_group_name_H-M   'P 1'
#
loop_
_entity.id
_entity.type
_entity.pdbx_description
1 polymer ?
#
loop_
_entity_poly.entity_id
_entity_poly.type
_entity_poly.pdbx_seq_one_letter_code
_entity_poly.pdbx_strand_id
1 'polypeptide(L)'
;MSLYNFLPAFRAYLPGEHKRILKINEELKDFILERVKEHQKVLDPNNPQDYIDYYLSKMQQEKDNAQTEFDLENVKMTGVDLFSAGTETSSSTLRYGLLLILKYPEVQAKILEEIECMIGHNRLPSIRDRQDMQYMGAVVHEVQRFIDLVPLNIPHAVNRDIHFQQYIHPK
;
A
#
# COMPACT_ATOMS: atom_id res chain seq x y z
N MET A 1 9.38 -13.90 8.00
CA MET A 1 9.25 -12.59 8.69
C MET A 1 8.95 -12.71 10.19
N SER A 2 8.32 -13.79 10.69
CA SER A 2 7.88 -13.87 12.10
C SER A 2 9.01 -13.97 13.15
N LEU A 3 9.95 -14.93 13.06
CA LEU A 3 10.84 -15.26 14.19
C LEU A 3 11.79 -14.13 14.64
N TYR A 4 12.30 -13.30 13.73
CA TYR A 4 13.31 -12.28 14.05
C TYR A 4 12.73 -11.02 14.72
N ASN A 5 11.43 -10.76 14.55
CA ASN A 5 10.75 -9.65 15.22
C ASN A 5 10.53 -9.94 16.72
N PHE A 6 10.39 -11.22 17.09
CA PHE A 6 10.21 -11.65 18.48
C PHE A 6 11.53 -11.77 19.26
N LEU A 7 12.68 -11.72 18.58
CA LEU A 7 14.00 -11.97 19.18
C LEU A 7 15.05 -10.97 18.68
N PRO A 8 15.05 -9.72 19.19
CA PRO A 8 15.89 -8.63 18.70
C PRO A 8 17.40 -8.92 18.76
N ALA A 9 17.86 -9.64 19.79
CA ALA A 9 19.26 -10.02 19.95
C ALA A 9 19.77 -10.87 18.77
N PHE A 10 18.94 -11.73 18.21
CA PHE A 10 19.33 -12.59 17.09
C PHE A 10 19.39 -11.85 15.76
N ARG A 11 18.62 -10.76 15.61
CA ARG A 11 18.58 -9.90 14.42
C ARG A 11 19.89 -9.14 14.17
N ALA A 12 20.61 -8.78 15.23
CA ALA A 12 21.85 -8.02 15.11
C ALA A 12 23.04 -8.91 14.71
N TYR A 13 23.17 -10.08 15.35
CA TYR A 13 24.41 -10.85 15.30
C TYR A 13 24.38 -12.02 14.30
N LEU A 14 23.22 -12.61 13.99
CA LEU A 14 23.18 -13.76 13.09
C LEU A 14 23.17 -13.36 11.60
N PRO A 15 23.83 -14.12 10.71
CA PRO A 15 23.60 -13.99 9.27
C PRO A 15 22.19 -14.49 8.89
N GLY A 16 21.60 -13.94 7.83
CA GLY A 16 20.33 -14.44 7.30
C GLY A 16 19.57 -13.43 6.45
N GLU A 17 18.45 -13.90 5.89
CA GLU A 17 17.57 -13.13 4.98
C GLU A 17 17.06 -11.80 5.55
N HIS A 18 16.92 -11.71 6.87
CA HIS A 18 16.53 -10.47 7.55
C HIS A 18 17.52 -9.32 7.30
N LYS A 19 18.82 -9.60 7.14
CA LYS A 19 19.83 -8.58 6.78
C LYS A 19 19.64 -8.08 5.35
N ARG A 20 19.27 -8.97 4.42
CA ARG A 20 18.93 -8.58 3.04
C ARG A 20 17.68 -7.70 3.02
N ILE A 21 16.63 -8.06 3.76
CA ILE A 21 15.40 -7.26 3.87
C ILE A 21 15.72 -5.87 4.46
N LEU A 22 16.53 -5.81 5.51
CA LEU A 22 17.00 -4.54 6.09
C LEU A 22 17.70 -3.68 5.05
N LYS A 23 18.62 -4.26 4.27
CA LYS A 23 19.33 -3.54 3.21
C LYS A 23 18.39 -2.97 2.15
N ILE A 24 17.44 -3.78 1.67
CA ILE A 24 16.43 -3.35 0.68
C ILE A 24 15.58 -2.20 1.24
N ASN A 25 15.19 -2.26 2.51
CA ASN A 25 14.44 -1.19 3.15
C ASN A 25 15.25 0.12 3.24
N GLU A 26 16.55 0.05 3.54
CA GLU A 26 17.42 1.24 3.53
C GLU A 26 17.58 1.80 2.12
N GLU A 27 17.80 0.95 1.12
CA GLU A 27 17.87 1.38 -0.30
C GLU A 27 16.57 2.08 -0.75
N LEU A 28 15.41 1.57 -0.33
CA LEU A 28 14.13 2.21 -0.63
C LEU A 28 13.96 3.55 0.09
N LYS A 29 14.39 3.66 1.36
CA LYS A 29 14.38 4.93 2.10
C LYS A 29 15.27 5.97 1.42
N ASP A 30 16.46 5.58 0.98
CA ASP A 30 17.40 6.46 0.29
C ASP A 30 16.80 6.95 -1.04
N PHE A 31 16.17 6.05 -1.80
CA PHE A 31 15.47 6.40 -3.04
C PHE A 31 14.35 7.43 -2.78
N ILE A 32 13.48 7.20 -1.80
CA ILE A 32 12.40 8.15 -1.48
C ILE A 32 12.97 9.49 -1.02
N LEU A 33 14.02 9.48 -0.18
CA LEU A 33 14.67 10.70 0.28
C LEU A 33 15.28 11.51 -0.87
N GLU A 34 15.87 10.85 -1.86
CA GLU A 34 16.36 11.50 -3.07
C GLU A 34 15.21 12.21 -3.81
N ARG A 35 14.06 11.54 -3.99
CA ARG A 35 12.86 12.16 -4.59
C ARG A 35 12.35 13.36 -3.81
N VAL A 36 12.32 13.27 -2.48
CA VAL A 36 11.90 14.40 -1.64
C VAL A 36 12.84 15.59 -1.82
N LYS A 37 14.16 15.36 -1.87
CA LYS A 37 15.15 16.42 -2.11
C LYS A 37 15.05 17.02 -3.51
N GLU A 38 14.69 16.23 -4.52
CA GLU A 38 14.41 16.73 -5.87
C GLU A 38 13.24 17.72 -5.85
N HIS A 39 12.12 17.35 -5.22
CA HIS A 39 10.95 18.23 -5.09
C HIS A 39 11.26 19.49 -4.28
N GLN A 40 12.02 19.39 -3.19
CA GLN A 40 12.44 20.56 -2.41
C GLN A 40 13.17 21.63 -3.22
N LYS A 41 13.93 21.25 -4.26
CA LYS A 41 14.69 22.21 -5.10
C LYS A 41 13.81 23.02 -6.03
N VAL A 42 12.67 22.47 -6.45
CA VAL A 42 11.79 23.03 -7.49
C VAL A 42 10.38 23.36 -6.97
N LEU A 43 10.17 23.25 -5.66
CA LEU A 43 8.85 23.41 -5.04
C LEU A 43 8.24 24.78 -5.36
N ASP A 44 7.06 24.76 -5.95
CA ASP A 44 6.16 25.92 -6.06
C ASP A 44 4.94 25.70 -5.15
N PRO A 45 4.87 26.37 -3.98
CA PRO A 45 3.76 26.21 -3.04
C PRO A 45 2.39 26.59 -3.61
N ASN A 46 2.32 27.34 -4.72
CA ASN A 46 1.07 27.71 -5.38
C ASN A 46 0.60 26.68 -6.40
N ASN A 47 1.45 25.71 -6.75
CA ASN A 47 1.16 24.69 -7.74
C ASN A 47 1.77 23.32 -7.36
N PRO A 48 1.35 22.72 -6.24
CA PRO A 48 1.81 21.40 -5.82
C PRO A 48 1.35 20.31 -6.80
N GLN A 49 2.27 19.47 -7.26
CA GLN A 49 2.00 18.46 -8.31
C GLN A 49 1.62 17.10 -7.75
N ASP A 50 2.14 16.74 -6.59
CA ASP A 50 1.93 15.45 -5.97
C ASP A 50 1.98 15.48 -4.44
N TYR A 51 1.85 14.31 -3.83
CA TYR A 51 1.88 14.14 -2.37
C TYR A 51 3.10 14.78 -1.71
N ILE A 52 4.29 14.66 -2.31
CA ILE A 52 5.54 15.19 -1.74
C ILE A 52 5.46 16.72 -1.71
N ASP A 53 5.03 17.34 -2.81
CA ASP A 53 4.87 18.81 -2.86
C ASP A 53 3.85 19.33 -1.85
N TYR A 54 2.71 18.65 -1.70
CA TYR A 54 1.71 19.00 -0.69
C TYR A 54 2.28 18.88 0.72
N TYR A 55 3.02 17.81 1.01
CA TYR A 55 3.65 17.62 2.32
C TYR A 55 4.71 18.69 2.60
N LEU A 56 5.58 18.98 1.63
CA LEU A 56 6.62 20.00 1.76
C LEU A 56 6.03 21.41 1.94
N SER A 57 4.96 21.73 1.21
CA SER A 57 4.22 22.98 1.39
C SER A 57 3.63 23.09 2.79
N LYS A 58 3.08 22.00 3.32
CA LYS A 58 2.55 21.94 4.69
C LYS A 58 3.66 22.10 5.74
N MET A 59 4.81 21.47 5.52
CA MET A 59 6.01 21.63 6.36
C MET A 59 6.48 23.10 6.38
N GLN A 60 6.44 23.83 5.27
CA GLN A 60 6.76 25.27 5.24
C GLN A 60 5.74 26.12 6.01
N GLN A 61 4.45 25.78 5.94
CA GLN A 61 3.39 26.49 6.68
C GLN A 61 3.50 26.29 8.20
N GLU A 62 4.00 25.13 8.64
CA GLU A 62 4.13 24.79 10.06
C GLU A 62 5.54 25.01 10.63
N LYS A 63 6.44 25.69 9.90
CA LYS A 63 7.83 25.90 10.31
C LYS A 63 8.02 26.53 11.71
N ASP A 64 7.05 27.33 12.15
CA ASP A 64 7.08 28.04 13.44
C ASP A 64 6.33 27.27 14.55
N ASN A 65 5.75 26.11 14.23
CA ASN A 65 5.08 25.22 15.18
C ASN A 65 6.07 24.19 15.75
N ALA A 66 6.53 24.40 16.98
CA ALA A 66 7.44 23.48 17.66
C ALA A 66 6.84 22.09 17.99
N GLN A 67 5.54 21.88 17.77
CA GLN A 67 4.85 20.60 17.96
C GLN A 67 4.41 19.98 16.61
N THR A 68 4.98 20.44 15.49
CA THR A 68 4.65 19.87 14.18
C THR A 68 5.26 18.48 14.03
N GLU A 69 4.49 17.59 13.40
CA GLU A 69 4.93 16.27 12.95
C GLU A 69 5.30 16.28 11.46
N PHE A 70 5.22 17.44 10.79
CA PHE A 70 5.61 17.59 9.40
C PHE A 70 7.12 17.83 9.33
N ASP A 71 7.87 16.75 9.18
CA ASP A 71 9.33 16.79 9.05
C ASP A 71 9.84 15.89 7.92
N LEU A 72 11.14 15.99 7.65
CA LEU A 72 11.79 15.26 6.55
C LEU A 72 11.79 13.74 6.77
N GLU A 73 11.81 13.29 8.02
CA GLU A 73 11.80 11.87 8.34
C GLU A 73 10.41 11.28 8.09
N ASN A 74 9.36 11.97 8.53
CA ASN A 74 7.99 11.54 8.37
C ASN A 74 7.53 11.55 6.91
N VAL A 75 7.94 12.53 6.08
CA VAL A 75 7.64 12.46 4.63
C VAL A 75 8.37 11.29 3.95
N LYS A 76 9.61 11.02 4.34
CA LYS A 76 10.40 9.90 3.82
C LYS A 76 9.73 8.57 4.19
N MET A 77 9.41 8.38 5.47
CA MET A 77 8.77 7.16 5.97
C MET A 77 7.37 6.97 5.36
N THR A 78 6.55 8.03 5.28
CA THR A 78 5.23 7.93 4.64
C THR A 78 5.35 7.62 3.15
N GLY A 79 6.34 8.18 2.45
CA GLY A 79 6.61 7.85 1.06
C GLY A 79 6.99 6.38 0.87
N VAL A 80 7.83 5.83 1.76
CA VAL A 80 8.17 4.39 1.78
C VAL A 80 6.92 3.54 2.02
N ASP A 81 6.06 3.91 2.97
CA ASP A 81 4.83 3.18 3.27
C ASP A 81 3.87 3.17 2.08
N LEU A 82 3.59 4.34 1.48
CA LEU A 82 2.72 4.45 0.32
C LEU A 82 3.25 3.66 -0.88
N PHE A 83 4.56 3.77 -1.16
CA PHE A 83 5.18 3.09 -2.30
C PHE A 83 5.16 1.57 -2.13
N SER A 84 5.52 1.08 -0.94
CA SER A 84 5.56 -0.35 -0.65
C SER A 84 4.15 -0.96 -0.62
N ALA A 85 3.22 -0.33 0.10
CA ALA A 85 1.86 -0.83 0.25
C ALA A 85 1.09 -0.79 -1.08
N GLY A 86 1.23 0.30 -1.86
CA GLY A 86 0.54 0.49 -3.12
C GLY A 86 1.02 -0.43 -4.25
N THR A 87 2.30 -0.81 -4.23
CA THR A 87 2.89 -1.61 -5.30
C THR A 87 2.61 -3.10 -5.13
N GLU A 88 3.03 -3.70 -4.02
CA GLU A 88 3.08 -5.16 -3.95
C GLU A 88 1.72 -5.83 -3.74
N THR A 89 0.84 -5.20 -2.99
CA THR A 89 -0.50 -5.74 -2.72
C THR A 89 -1.34 -5.79 -4.00
N SER A 90 -1.35 -4.69 -4.76
CA SER A 90 -2.04 -4.55 -6.04
C SER A 90 -1.45 -5.48 -7.10
N SER A 91 -0.12 -5.46 -7.26
CA SER A 91 0.63 -6.33 -8.20
C SER A 91 0.32 -7.80 -7.96
N SER A 92 0.43 -8.25 -6.70
CA SER A 92 0.17 -9.64 -6.35
C SER A 92 -1.29 -10.04 -6.57
N THR A 93 -2.24 -9.17 -6.22
CA THR A 93 -3.67 -9.41 -6.45
C THR A 93 -3.98 -9.56 -7.94
N LEU A 94 -3.46 -8.66 -8.79
CA LEU A 94 -3.65 -8.74 -10.24
C LEU A 94 -3.01 -10.00 -10.83
N ARG A 95 -1.80 -10.35 -10.38
CA ARG A 95 -1.10 -11.57 -10.81
C ARG A 95 -1.92 -12.82 -10.51
N TYR A 96 -2.48 -12.93 -9.31
CA TYR A 96 -3.37 -14.05 -8.96
C TYR A 96 -4.71 -13.98 -9.69
N GLY A 97 -5.27 -12.79 -9.88
CA GLY A 97 -6.51 -12.60 -10.63
C GLY A 97 -6.39 -13.12 -12.06
N LEU A 98 -5.31 -12.77 -12.76
CA LEU A 98 -5.02 -13.29 -14.09
C LEU A 98 -4.84 -14.81 -14.09
N LEU A 99 -4.11 -15.35 -13.11
CA LEU A 99 -3.95 -16.80 -12.97
C LEU A 99 -5.29 -17.52 -12.78
N LEU A 100 -6.19 -16.97 -11.96
CA LEU A 100 -7.52 -17.53 -11.72
C LEU A 100 -8.40 -17.44 -12.97
N ILE A 101 -8.40 -16.31 -13.68
CA ILE A 101 -9.14 -16.14 -14.93
C ILE A 101 -8.68 -17.15 -15.98
N LEU A 102 -7.37 -17.37 -16.12
CA LEU A 102 -6.80 -18.37 -17.02
C LEU A 102 -7.17 -19.81 -16.63
N LYS A 103 -7.34 -20.07 -15.32
CA LYS A 103 -7.75 -21.38 -14.81
C LYS A 103 -9.23 -21.70 -15.06
N TYR A 104 -10.09 -20.67 -15.11
CA TYR A 104 -11.53 -20.80 -15.28
C TYR A 104 -12.00 -20.09 -16.57
N PRO A 105 -11.81 -20.71 -17.75
CA PRO A 105 -12.12 -20.09 -19.05
C PRO A 105 -13.60 -19.70 -19.20
N GLU A 106 -14.52 -20.38 -18.52
CA GLU A 106 -15.94 -20.01 -18.44
C GLU A 106 -16.18 -18.67 -17.73
N VAL A 107 -15.34 -18.33 -16.75
CA VAL A 107 -15.36 -17.03 -16.08
C VAL A 107 -14.78 -15.96 -17.01
N GLN A 108 -13.67 -16.28 -17.69
CA GLN A 108 -13.08 -15.39 -18.70
C GLN A 108 -14.08 -15.04 -19.81
N ALA A 109 -14.81 -16.02 -20.34
CA ALA A 109 -15.80 -15.79 -21.40
C ALA A 109 -16.89 -14.81 -20.97
N LYS A 110 -17.45 -14.99 -19.76
CA LYS A 110 -18.47 -14.08 -19.20
C LYS A 110 -17.95 -12.67 -18.94
N ILE A 111 -16.69 -12.55 -18.50
CA ILE A 111 -16.03 -11.24 -18.34
C ILE A 111 -15.95 -10.52 -19.68
N LEU A 112 -15.51 -11.21 -20.73
CA LEU A 112 -15.37 -10.63 -22.06
C LEU A 112 -16.73 -10.23 -22.65
N GLU A 113 -17.75 -11.08 -22.50
CA GLU A 113 -19.13 -10.77 -22.90
C GLU A 113 -19.64 -9.48 -22.22
N GLU A 114 -19.44 -9.35 -20.90
CA GLU A 114 -19.88 -8.15 -20.17
C GLU A 114 -19.11 -6.89 -20.61
N ILE A 115 -17.80 -7.00 -20.86
CA ILE A 115 -16.98 -5.89 -21.39
C ILE A 115 -17.50 -5.46 -22.77
N GLU A 116 -17.77 -6.41 -23.66
CA GLU A 116 -18.28 -6.12 -25.01
C GLU A 116 -19.65 -5.45 -24.98
N CYS A 117 -20.56 -5.90 -24.10
CA CYS A 117 -21.89 -5.34 -23.96
C CYS A 117 -21.90 -3.94 -23.34
N MET A 118 -21.12 -3.71 -22.27
CA MET A 118 -21.22 -2.47 -21.49
C MET A 118 -20.23 -1.38 -21.92
N ILE A 119 -19.03 -1.76 -22.37
CA ILE A 119 -17.97 -0.83 -22.77
C ILE A 119 -17.80 -0.80 -24.29
N GLY A 120 -17.77 -1.99 -24.91
CA GLY A 120 -17.46 -2.14 -26.33
C GLY A 120 -16.00 -1.80 -26.67
N HIS A 121 -15.73 -1.56 -27.96
CA HIS A 121 -14.37 -1.42 -28.49
C HIS A 121 -13.90 0.02 -28.72
N ASN A 122 -14.80 1.00 -28.57
CA ASN A 122 -14.56 2.38 -29.05
C ASN A 122 -14.10 3.35 -27.95
N ARG A 123 -14.02 2.90 -26.69
CA ARG A 123 -13.63 3.74 -25.56
C ARG A 123 -12.87 2.95 -24.50
N LEU A 124 -12.11 3.67 -23.68
CA LEU A 124 -11.45 3.08 -22.51
C LEU A 124 -12.45 2.85 -21.37
N PRO A 125 -12.21 1.85 -20.51
CA PRO A 125 -12.95 1.68 -19.26
C PRO A 125 -12.82 2.89 -18.35
N SER A 126 -13.89 3.18 -17.60
CA SER A 126 -13.97 4.24 -16.61
C SER A 126 -14.52 3.70 -15.29
N ILE A 127 -14.30 4.42 -14.19
CA ILE A 127 -14.82 4.01 -12.88
C ILE A 127 -16.36 3.96 -12.82
N ARG A 128 -17.04 4.69 -13.73
CA ARG A 128 -18.51 4.73 -13.81
C ARG A 128 -19.07 3.41 -14.32
N ASP A 129 -18.34 2.72 -15.20
CA ASP A 129 -18.75 1.43 -15.78
C ASP A 129 -18.90 0.33 -14.71
N ARG A 130 -18.23 0.50 -13.56
CA ARG A 130 -18.30 -0.46 -12.43
C ARG A 130 -19.74 -0.71 -11.96
N GLN A 131 -20.64 0.26 -12.09
CA GLN A 131 -22.04 0.10 -11.67
C GLN A 131 -22.81 -0.84 -12.61
N ASP A 132 -22.47 -0.82 -13.89
CA ASP A 132 -23.12 -1.62 -14.94
C ASP A 132 -22.43 -2.98 -15.15
N MET A 133 -21.17 -3.10 -14.75
CA MET A 133 -20.36 -4.34 -14.84
C MET A 133 -20.43 -5.18 -13.56
N GLN A 134 -21.61 -5.77 -13.31
CA GLN A 134 -21.87 -6.53 -12.09
C GLN A 134 -21.04 -7.81 -11.98
N TYR A 135 -20.84 -8.54 -13.09
CA TYR A 135 -20.10 -9.80 -13.10
C TYR A 135 -18.60 -9.57 -12.88
N MET A 136 -18.00 -8.60 -13.59
CA MET A 136 -16.63 -8.14 -13.34
C MET A 136 -16.48 -7.70 -11.88
N GLY A 137 -17.44 -6.93 -11.37
CA GLY A 137 -17.50 -6.55 -9.96
C GLY A 137 -17.42 -7.76 -9.03
N ALA A 138 -18.22 -8.80 -9.28
CA ALA A 138 -18.19 -10.05 -8.51
C ALA A 138 -16.84 -10.78 -8.61
N VAL A 139 -16.27 -10.88 -9.82
CA VAL A 139 -14.96 -11.52 -10.04
C VAL A 139 -13.85 -10.80 -9.26
N VAL A 140 -13.79 -9.46 -9.30
CA VAL A 140 -12.77 -8.69 -8.56
C VAL A 140 -12.84 -8.96 -7.06
N HIS A 141 -14.05 -8.96 -6.48
CA HIS A 141 -14.21 -9.27 -5.06
C HIS A 141 -13.87 -10.73 -4.75
N GLU A 142 -14.25 -11.66 -5.62
CA GLU A 142 -13.98 -13.09 -5.40
C GLU A 142 -12.49 -13.41 -5.50
N VAL A 143 -11.74 -12.77 -6.41
CA VAL A 143 -10.29 -12.87 -6.46
C VAL A 143 -9.69 -12.43 -5.12
N GLN A 144 -10.06 -11.25 -4.62
CA GLN A 144 -9.54 -10.73 -3.35
C GLN A 144 -9.89 -11.64 -2.16
N ARG A 145 -11.13 -12.13 -2.10
CA ARG A 145 -11.61 -13.05 -1.06
C ARG A 145 -10.89 -14.40 -1.12
N PHE A 146 -10.68 -14.94 -2.32
CA PHE A 146 -10.12 -16.27 -2.52
C PHE A 146 -8.62 -16.32 -2.22
N ILE A 147 -7.87 -15.30 -2.63
CA ILE A 147 -6.41 -15.27 -2.43
C ILE A 147 -6.02 -14.98 -0.99
N ASP A 148 -6.90 -14.31 -0.23
CA ASP A 148 -6.69 -13.89 1.15
C ASP A 148 -5.27 -13.38 1.39
N LEU A 149 -4.90 -12.30 0.69
CA LEU A 149 -3.50 -11.90 0.48
C LEU A 149 -2.75 -11.60 1.79
N VAL A 150 -3.45 -11.14 2.83
CA VAL A 150 -2.88 -10.82 4.15
C VAL A 150 -3.72 -11.55 5.23
N PRO A 151 -3.58 -12.88 5.34
CA PRO A 151 -4.53 -13.72 6.08
C PRO A 151 -4.45 -13.55 7.61
N LEU A 152 -3.33 -13.00 8.10
CA LEU A 152 -3.10 -12.73 9.53
C LEU A 152 -3.30 -11.25 9.89
N ASN A 153 -3.75 -10.44 8.93
CA ASN A 153 -3.82 -8.98 9.05
C ASN A 153 -2.45 -8.35 9.41
N ILE A 154 -2.44 -7.03 9.61
CA ILE A 154 -1.32 -6.30 10.19
C ILE A 154 -1.45 -6.31 11.72
N PRO A 155 -0.35 -6.44 12.49
CA PRO A 155 -0.43 -6.45 13.95
C PRO A 155 -1.10 -5.20 14.53
N HIS A 156 -2.02 -5.42 15.48
CA HIS A 156 -2.67 -4.36 16.26
C HIS A 156 -2.22 -4.41 17.72
N ALA A 157 -2.21 -3.25 18.38
CA ALA A 157 -2.00 -3.10 19.82
C ALA A 157 -3.07 -2.18 20.42
N VAL A 158 -3.39 -2.36 21.70
CA VAL A 158 -4.35 -1.52 22.41
C VAL A 158 -3.66 -0.23 22.86
N ASN A 159 -4.33 0.91 22.72
CA ASN A 159 -3.74 2.22 23.06
C ASN A 159 -3.91 2.62 24.55
N ARG A 160 -4.67 1.81 25.28
CA ARG A 160 -4.96 1.88 26.72
C ARG A 160 -5.42 0.51 27.19
N ASP A 161 -5.43 0.28 28.50
CA ASP A 161 -6.02 -0.92 29.07
C ASP A 161 -7.50 -1.03 28.66
N ILE A 162 -7.88 -2.17 28.09
CA ILE A 162 -9.26 -2.45 27.72
C ILE A 162 -9.74 -3.77 28.34
N HIS A 163 -11.00 -3.77 28.77
CA HIS A 163 -11.73 -4.99 29.06
C HIS A 163 -12.41 -5.45 27.78
N PHE A 164 -11.99 -6.60 27.25
CA PHE A 164 -12.65 -7.25 26.14
C PHE A 164 -13.16 -8.61 26.58
N GLN A 165 -14.48 -8.76 26.60
CA GLN A 165 -15.14 -9.90 27.24
C GLN A 165 -14.67 -10.03 28.70
N GLN A 166 -14.21 -11.22 29.12
CA GLN A 166 -13.68 -11.47 30.47
C GLN A 166 -12.19 -11.13 30.65
N TYR A 167 -11.50 -10.64 29.63
CA TYR A 167 -10.05 -10.42 29.67
C TYR A 167 -9.67 -8.93 29.72
N ILE A 168 -8.58 -8.66 30.42
CA ILE A 168 -7.92 -7.35 30.42
C ILE A 168 -6.78 -7.42 29.40
N HIS A 169 -6.82 -6.55 28.40
CA HIS A 169 -5.71 -6.33 27.48
C HIS A 169 -4.97 -5.06 27.91
N PRO A 170 -3.76 -5.18 28.48
CA PRO A 170 -2.98 -4.03 28.93
C PRO A 170 -2.40 -3.27 27.73
N LYS A 171 -2.19 -1.97 27.94
CA LYS A 171 -1.45 -1.10 27.02
C LYS A 171 -0.02 -1.58 26.76
#